data_AF-A0A914XG11-F1
#
_entry.id   AF-A0A914XG11-F1
#
_cell.length_a   1.000
_cell.length_b   1.000
_cell.length_c   1.000
_cell.angle_alpha   90.00
_cell.angle_beta   90.00
_cell.angle_gamma   90.00
#
_symmetry.space_group_name_H-M   'P 1'
#
loop_
_entity.id
_entity.type
_entity.pdbx_description
1 polymer ?
#
loop_
_entity_poly.entity_id
_entity_poly.type
_entity_poly.pdbx_seq_one_letter_code
_entity_poly.pdbx_strand_id
1 'polypeptide(L)'
;MPLYHNRTDGQVELVVAPEVLYQTMRELYIYCAEGIVLATVNIPILLMVAFFPVLRKEKEMIMVAGISFADGFHGVALIVAAIGRISLITSGNGEIISTISSAYSFLNGAAQCRDRSEGIVGRYT
;
A
#
# COMPACT_ATOMS: atom_id res chain seq x y z
N MET A 1 21.60 14.26 -0.59
CA MET A 1 20.99 14.17 -1.93
C MET A 1 21.71 15.15 -2.85
N PRO A 2 22.51 14.70 -3.81
CA PRO A 2 23.11 15.61 -4.77
C PRO A 2 22.09 15.94 -5.86
N LEU A 3 21.56 17.16 -5.81
CA LEU A 3 20.73 17.74 -6.86
C LEU A 3 21.65 18.29 -7.96
N TYR A 4 21.53 17.81 -9.18
CA TYR A 4 22.22 18.41 -10.32
C TYR A 4 21.34 19.49 -10.93
N HIS A 5 21.74 20.75 -10.74
CA HIS A 5 21.17 21.91 -11.41
C HIS A 5 21.78 22.04 -12.80
N ASN A 6 21.07 21.60 -13.84
CA ASN A 6 21.38 22.04 -15.20
C ASN A 6 20.44 23.21 -15.54
N ARG A 7 21.01 24.41 -15.66
CA ARG A 7 20.28 25.65 -15.91
C ARG A 7 20.38 25.98 -17.38
N THR A 8 19.53 25.38 -18.19
CA THR A 8 19.29 25.76 -19.57
C THR A 8 17.80 26.10 -19.71
N ASP A 9 17.52 27.38 -19.86
CA ASP A 9 16.30 27.95 -20.45
C ASP A 9 14.95 27.54 -19.82
N GLY A 10 14.61 28.19 -18.70
CA GLY A 10 13.22 28.53 -18.36
C GLY A 10 12.21 27.39 -18.10
N GLN A 11 12.61 26.14 -18.23
CA GLN A 11 11.83 24.94 -17.93
C GLN A 11 12.69 24.11 -16.99
N VAL A 12 12.27 23.95 -15.74
CA VAL A 12 12.90 23.01 -14.79
C VAL A 12 12.51 21.62 -15.26
N GLU A 13 13.18 21.13 -16.29
CA GLU A 13 13.01 19.75 -16.75
C GLU A 13 13.65 18.86 -15.70
N LEU A 14 12.79 18.32 -14.84
CA LEU A 14 13.18 17.40 -13.77
C LEU A 14 13.57 16.07 -14.44
N VAL A 15 14.79 16.00 -14.95
CA VAL A 15 15.34 14.79 -15.57
C VAL A 15 15.55 13.76 -14.45
N VAL A 16 14.49 13.01 -14.16
CA VAL A 16 14.56 11.86 -13.25
C VAL A 16 15.51 10.85 -13.88
N ALA A 17 16.61 10.54 -13.19
CA ALA A 17 17.55 9.53 -13.66
C ALA A 17 16.80 8.20 -13.91
N PRO A 18 17.03 7.53 -15.05
CA PRO A 18 16.28 6.34 -15.45
C PRO A 18 16.34 5.21 -14.41
N GLU A 19 17.41 5.16 -13.62
CA GLU A 19 17.58 4.22 -12.51
C GLU A 19 16.53 4.40 -11.40
N VAL A 20 16.19 5.65 -11.06
CA VAL A 20 15.21 5.98 -10.01
C VAL A 20 13.79 5.67 -10.46
N LEU A 21 13.50 5.93 -11.75
CA LEU A 21 12.22 5.56 -12.35
C LEU A 21 12.03 4.04 -12.32
N TYR A 22 13.08 3.28 -12.67
CA TYR A 22 13.03 1.82 -12.64
C TYR A 22 12.81 1.26 -11.23
N GLN A 23 13.49 1.79 -10.22
CA GLN A 23 13.28 1.40 -8.82
C GLN A 23 11.84 1.70 -8.35
N THR A 24 11.33 2.90 -8.65
CA THR A 24 9.97 3.31 -8.27
C THR A 24 8.91 2.42 -8.91
N MET A 25 9.06 2.10 -10.20
CA MET A 25 8.12 1.21 -10.90
C MET A 25 8.16 -0.20 -10.32
N ARG A 26 9.35 -0.72 -9.99
CA ARG A 26 9.51 -2.05 -9.39
C ARG A 26 8.80 -2.14 -8.03
N GLU A 27 8.98 -1.16 -7.15
CA GLU A 27 8.29 -1.12 -5.85
C GLU A 27 6.78 -1.10 -6.03
N LEU A 28 6.31 -0.31 -6.99
CA LEU A 28 4.89 -0.15 -7.28
C LEU A 28 4.26 -1.45 -7.81
N TYR A 29 4.99 -2.22 -8.63
CA TYR A 29 4.58 -3.56 -9.02
C TYR A 29 4.49 -4.52 -7.84
N ILE A 30 5.45 -4.46 -6.90
CA ILE A 30 5.43 -5.31 -5.70
C ILE A 30 4.18 -5.00 -4.85
N TYR A 31 3.87 -3.73 -4.62
CA TYR A 31 2.67 -3.33 -3.87
C TYR A 31 1.36 -3.75 -4.56
N CYS A 32 1.27 -3.63 -5.89
CA CYS A 32 0.14 -4.16 -6.63
C CYS A 32 0.00 -5.68 -6.47
N ALA A 33 1.11 -6.42 -6.57
CA ALA A 33 1.10 -7.88 -6.42
C ALA A 33 0.67 -8.30 -5.01
N GLU A 34 1.19 -7.64 -3.98
CA GLU A 34 0.82 -7.88 -2.58
C GLU A 34 -0.67 -7.63 -2.34
N GLY A 35 -1.20 -6.50 -2.83
CA GLY A 35 -2.62 -6.19 -2.73
C GLY A 35 -3.52 -7.22 -3.43
N ILE A 36 -3.11 -7.71 -4.61
CA ILE A 36 -3.83 -8.76 -5.34
C ILE A 36 -3.83 -10.06 -4.56
N VAL A 37 -2.69 -10.47 -3.98
CA VAL A 37 -2.59 -11.70 -3.20
C VAL A 37 -3.48 -11.64 -1.97
N LEU A 38 -3.43 -10.54 -1.21
CA LEU A 38 -4.27 -10.31 -0.03
C LEU A 38 -5.77 -10.34 -0.40
N ALA A 39 -6.16 -9.67 -1.47
CA ALA A 39 -7.55 -9.67 -1.93
C ALA A 39 -7.99 -11.07 -2.38
N THR A 40 -7.16 -11.78 -3.14
CA THR A 40 -7.49 -13.09 -3.70
C THR A 40 -7.66 -14.15 -2.63
N VAL A 41 -6.91 -14.09 -1.54
CA VAL A 41 -7.03 -15.04 -0.43
C VAL A 41 -8.20 -14.69 0.50
N ASN A 42 -8.35 -13.41 0.85
CA ASN A 42 -9.29 -13.00 1.89
C ASN A 42 -10.73 -12.78 1.40
N ILE A 43 -10.93 -12.35 0.15
CA ILE A 43 -12.30 -12.16 -0.40
C ILE A 43 -13.07 -13.49 -0.45
N PRO A 44 -12.52 -14.62 -0.93
CA PRO A 44 -13.23 -15.90 -0.91
C PRO A 44 -13.63 -16.36 0.49
N ILE A 45 -12.76 -16.17 1.50
CA ILE A 45 -13.06 -16.51 2.90
C ILE A 45 -14.22 -15.66 3.41
N LEU A 46 -14.19 -14.36 3.13
CA LEU A 46 -15.27 -13.44 3.47
C LEU A 46 -16.60 -13.84 2.81
N LEU A 47 -16.57 -14.16 1.51
CA LEU A 47 -17.75 -14.60 0.76
C LEU A 47 -18.28 -15.93 1.31
N MET A 48 -17.40 -16.88 1.65
CA MET A 48 -17.79 -18.15 2.25
C MET A 48 -18.54 -17.94 3.57
N VAL A 49 -18.01 -17.12 4.49
CA VAL A 49 -18.71 -16.83 5.75
C VAL A 49 -20.02 -16.07 5.52
N ALA A 50 -20.07 -15.18 4.53
CA ALA A 50 -21.29 -14.45 4.17
C ALA A 50 -22.40 -15.37 3.64
N PHE A 51 -22.08 -16.24 2.68
CA PHE A 51 -23.06 -17.09 1.99
C PHE A 51 -23.46 -18.35 2.77
N PHE A 52 -22.62 -18.86 3.67
CA PHE A 52 -22.93 -20.04 4.47
C PHE A 52 -23.38 -19.65 5.89
N PRO A 53 -24.70 -19.57 6.16
CA PRO A 53 -25.22 -19.15 7.47
C PRO A 53 -24.84 -20.10 8.62
N VAL A 54 -24.47 -21.35 8.31
CA VAL A 54 -23.98 -22.31 9.30
C VAL A 54 -22.68 -21.82 9.94
N LEU A 55 -21.78 -21.23 9.16
CA LEU A 55 -20.49 -20.73 9.65
C LEU A 55 -20.65 -19.51 10.56
N ARG A 56 -21.71 -18.71 10.38
CA ARG A 56 -22.00 -17.54 11.21
C ARG A 56 -22.49 -17.87 12.62
N LYS A 57 -22.74 -19.14 12.94
CA LYS A 57 -23.10 -19.56 14.30
C LYS A 57 -21.88 -19.65 15.22
N GLU A 58 -20.71 -19.90 14.65
CA GLU A 58 -19.45 -20.00 15.37
C GLU A 58 -18.79 -18.62 15.51
N LYS A 59 -18.52 -18.19 16.73
CA LYS A 59 -17.90 -16.88 17.01
C LYS A 59 -16.52 -16.75 16.39
N GLU A 60 -15.78 -17.85 16.33
CA GLU A 60 -14.44 -17.93 15.73
C GLU A 60 -14.48 -17.58 14.23
N MET A 61 -15.48 -18.11 13.51
CA MET A 61 -15.63 -17.83 12.08
C MET A 61 -15.99 -16.37 11.79
N ILE A 62 -16.75 -15.73 12.69
CA ILE A 62 -17.03 -14.29 12.60
C ILE A 62 -15.74 -13.47 12.81
N MET A 63 -14.90 -13.87 13.77
CA MET A 63 -13.60 -13.22 14.00
C MET A 63 -12.69 -13.35 12.79
N VAL A 64 -12.58 -14.56 12.22
CA VAL A 64 -11.80 -14.81 10.99
C VAL A 64 -12.32 -13.97 9.82
N ALA A 65 -13.64 -13.87 9.65
CA ALA A 65 -14.24 -13.02 8.62
C ALA A 65 -13.93 -11.52 8.84
N GLY A 66 -13.89 -11.06 10.09
CA GLY A 66 -13.49 -9.69 10.43
C GLY A 66 -12.04 -9.39 10.07
N ILE A 67 -11.12 -10.31 10.38
CA ILE A 67 -9.70 -10.19 10.02
C ILE A 67 -9.55 -10.21 8.50
N SER A 68 -10.20 -11.17 7.83
CA SER A 68 -10.18 -11.29 6.36
C SER A 68 -10.75 -10.03 5.69
N PHE A 69 -11.78 -9.42 6.27
CA PHE A 69 -12.32 -8.15 5.77
C PHE A 69 -11.30 -7.02 5.88
N ALA A 70 -10.62 -6.89 7.02
CA ALA A 70 -9.60 -5.88 7.22
C ALA A 70 -8.43 -6.04 6.24
N ASP A 71 -7.95 -7.27 6.05
CA ASP A 71 -6.84 -7.57 5.14
C ASP A 71 -7.25 -7.41 3.67
N GLY A 72 -8.47 -7.80 3.31
CA GLY A 72 -9.03 -7.57 1.97
C GLY A 72 -9.18 -6.08 1.66
N PHE A 73 -9.69 -5.30 2.63
CA PHE A 73 -9.77 -3.83 2.50
C PHE A 73 -8.39 -3.19 2.39
N HIS A 74 -7.42 -3.67 3.15
CA HIS A 74 -6.04 -3.22 3.07
C HIS A 74 -5.42 -3.50 1.69
N GLY A 75 -5.63 -4.71 1.14
CA GLY A 75 -5.17 -5.06 -0.21
C GLY A 75 -5.76 -4.17 -1.30
N VAL A 76 -7.06 -3.86 -1.22
CA VAL A 76 -7.72 -2.93 -2.14
C VAL A 76 -7.14 -1.52 -2.02
N ALA A 77 -6.91 -1.04 -0.79
CA ALA A 77 -6.31 0.27 -0.56
C ALA A 77 -4.90 0.39 -1.17
N LEU A 78 -4.08 -0.66 -1.06
CA LEU A 78 -2.75 -0.72 -1.69
C LEU A 78 -2.83 -0.62 -3.21
N ILE A 79 -3.74 -1.37 -3.84
CA ILE A 79 -3.93 -1.32 -5.30
C ILE A 79 -4.37 0.08 -5.74
N VAL A 80 -5.36 0.68 -5.06
CA VAL A 80 -5.83 2.04 -5.38
C VAL A 80 -4.71 3.06 -5.23
N ALA A 81 -3.91 2.95 -4.17
CA ALA A 81 -2.79 3.86 -3.93
C ALA A 81 -1.67 3.70 -4.98
N ALA A 82 -1.41 2.48 -5.45
CA ALA A 82 -0.47 2.20 -6.52
C ALA A 82 -0.96 2.75 -7.87
N ILE A 83 -2.22 2.53 -8.23
CA ILE A 83 -2.84 3.10 -9.44
C ILE A 83 -2.78 4.64 -9.40
N GLY A 84 -3.10 5.24 -8.24
CA GLY A 84 -2.99 6.69 -8.05
C GLY A 84 -1.59 7.21 -8.35
N ARG A 85 -0.54 6.52 -7.89
CA ARG A 85 0.86 6.88 -8.18
C ARG A 85 1.22 6.72 -9.66
N ILE A 86 0.76 5.67 -10.34
CA ILE A 86 0.99 5.50 -11.80
C ILE A 86 0.38 6.65 -12.58
N SER A 87 -0.88 7.02 -12.26
CA SER A 87 -1.56 8.13 -12.91
C SER A 87 -0.82 9.44 -12.71
N LEU A 88 -0.26 9.69 -11.52
CA LEU A 88 0.54 10.88 -11.24
C LEU A 88 1.86 10.94 -12.02
N ILE A 89 2.59 9.83 -12.09
CA ILE A 89 3.83 9.76 -12.88
C ILE A 89 3.53 9.98 -14.36
N THR A 90 2.39 9.46 -14.84
CA THR A 90 1.95 9.62 -16.24
C THR A 90 1.45 11.03 -16.55
N SER A 91 0.86 11.73 -15.59
CA SER A 91 0.28 13.07 -15.80
C SER A 91 1.28 14.22 -15.72
N GLY A 92 2.56 14.01 -15.36
CA GLY A 92 3.59 15.06 -15.32
C GLY A 92 3.37 16.19 -14.30
N ASN A 93 2.28 16.16 -13.53
CA ASN A 93 1.97 17.16 -12.51
C ASN A 93 2.66 16.83 -11.18
N GLY A 94 3.88 17.36 -11.02
CA GLY A 94 4.76 17.15 -9.86
C GLY A 94 4.21 17.60 -8.50
N GLU A 95 3.20 18.48 -8.44
CA GLU A 95 2.68 19.01 -7.18
C GLU A 95 1.91 17.98 -6.34
N ILE A 96 1.17 17.07 -6.97
CA ILE A 96 0.32 16.08 -6.26
C ILE A 96 1.16 14.94 -5.67
N ILE A 97 2.38 14.70 -6.20
CA ILE A 97 3.30 13.67 -5.72
C ILE A 97 3.73 13.92 -4.26
N SER A 98 3.85 15.19 -3.85
CA SER A 98 4.22 15.56 -2.48
C SER A 98 3.14 15.20 -1.44
N THR A 99 1.87 15.42 -1.79
CA THR A 99 0.71 15.17 -0.91
C THR A 99 0.47 13.68 -0.71
N ILE A 100 0.63 12.86 -1.76
CA ILE A 100 0.49 11.40 -1.66
C ILE A 100 1.71 10.77 -0.97
N SER A 101 2.91 11.30 -1.16
CA SER A 101 4.11 10.87 -0.43
C SER A 101 3.97 11.10 1.08
N SER A 102 3.39 12.25 1.47
CA SER A 102 3.03 12.55 2.87
C SER A 102 2.03 11.52 3.43
N ALA A 103 0.95 11.21 2.70
CA ALA A 103 -0.02 10.20 3.12
C ALA A 103 0.60 8.80 3.25
N TYR A 104 1.56 8.44 2.40
CA TYR A 104 2.30 7.18 2.49
C TYR A 104 3.25 7.13 3.68
N SER A 105 3.96 8.22 4.01
CA SER A 105 4.78 8.29 5.23
C SER A 105 3.94 8.12 6.49
N PHE A 106 2.68 8.57 6.45
CA PHE A 106 1.72 8.40 7.53
C PHE A 106 1.24 6.95 7.66
N LEU A 107 0.93 6.29 6.54
CA LEU A 107 0.52 4.87 6.51
C LEU A 107 1.67 3.93 6.88
N ASN A 108 2.89 4.17 6.38
CA ASN A 108 4.08 3.41 6.76
C ASN A 108 4.48 3.70 8.22
N GLY A 109 4.30 4.92 8.72
CA GLY A 109 4.44 5.23 10.15
C GLY A 109 3.46 4.44 11.01
N ALA A 110 2.21 4.26 10.56
CA ALA A 110 1.23 3.42 11.23
C ALA A 110 1.60 1.93 11.20
N ALA A 111 2.14 1.42 10.08
CA ALA A 111 2.66 0.06 9.97
C ALA A 111 3.89 -0.17 10.87
N GLN A 112 4.79 0.83 10.97
CA GLN A 112 5.98 0.78 11.83
C GLN A 112 5.64 0.86 13.32
N CYS A 113 4.53 1.53 13.68
CA CYS A 113 3.96 1.49 15.04
C CYS A 113 3.40 0.10 15.41
N ARG A 114 2.89 -0.67 14.43
CA ARG A 114 2.44 -2.06 14.65
C ARG A 114 3.62 -2.99 14.96
N ASP A 115 4.71 -2.87 14.20
CA ASP A 115 5.94 -3.67 14.39
C ASP A 115 6.61 -3.42 15.76
N ARG A 116 6.50 -2.20 16.30
CA ARG A 116 7.03 -1.86 17.62
C ARG A 116 6.19 -2.40 18.78
N SER A 117 4.91 -2.71 18.55
CA SER A 117 4.03 -3.28 19.58
C SER A 117 4.28 -4.77 19.80
N GLU A 118 4.67 -5.51 18.76
CA GLU A 118 5.03 -6.94 18.87
C GLU A 118 6.41 -7.12 19.52
N GLY A 119 7.35 -6.20 19.31
CA GLY A 119 8.66 -6.19 19.98
C GLY A 119 8.62 -5.90 21.49
N ILE A 120 7.53 -5.33 22.02
CA ILE A 120 7.37 -5.07 23.47
C ILE A 120 6.69 -6.25 24.17
N VAL A 121 5.78 -6.97 23.50
CA VAL A 121 5.09 -8.13 24.08
C VAL A 121 6.03 -9.34 24.21
N GLY A 122 7.00 -9.50 23.31
CA GLY A 122 8.01 -10.57 23.38
C GLY A 122 9.11 -10.38 24.43
N ARG A 123 9.06 -9.34 25.27
CA ARG A 123 10.06 -9.08 26.33
C ARG A 123 9.58 -9.35 27.76
N TYR A 124 8.34 -9.81 27.93
CA TYR A 124 7.74 -10.10 29.24
C TYR A 124 7.27 -11.55 29.42
N THR A 125 7.66 -12.46 28.51
CA THR A 125 7.51 -13.92 28.67
C THR A 125 8.85 -14.60 28.73
#